data_AF-A0A821S7I2-F1
#
_entry.id   AF-A0A821S7I2-F1
#
_cell.length_a   1.000
_cell.length_b   1.000
_cell.length_c   1.000
_cell.angle_alpha   90.00
_cell.angle_beta   90.00
_cell.angle_gamma   90.00
#
_symmetry.space_group_name_H-M   'P 1'
#
loop_
_entity.id
_entity.type
_entity.pdbx_description
1 polymer ?
#
loop_
_entity_poly.entity_id
_entity_poly.type
_entity_poly.pdbx_seq_one_letter_code
_entity_poly.pdbx_strand_id
1 'polypeptide(L)'
;MTNFQTRSPSLNYHLSCGLHGRVHQIVKSFSLKTILLASEPKQGINQIVNLWGKLMLQYYGKQHIKEQKDLHRDFYVSKLGYYTDTGAYYWYHTESNLTYEQTFIKLKQYHVNERIPIQYYELDSYWYYKQNNYTGEHGGIMLYEPRPDVFPNGIDGLQKDVLHTPLIVHHKYYSTDNLYQNTYRFVNGSVGGVSLPLDQTFFNKIFSQVKQWGVEILIQDWLSSVYEDMPESSWDVQTAREYHIHLAEGAKQAGVKIIYCMPLNPDIMETLENTQVHYMRVSDDYSENINQWNIGRVSMITWAIGVIPFKDTFWTTSIQPESRYGNFTEPNIHLNALIALMSLGGVAISDKIGNTNITVVNRLCRLDGVLFRPERPATAMDSTFLASGGPKGEMWHTYSSDGQQSTFVEYVMITNLTEPYLFSWNELSNTEEDDNPIRIVSDIYVAFEFENPKDYYWFSSINSSTIVMPSCAQDLATHHSPFHLYIFVPFSKISNWILFGELSKQLPITKQRFGSIQNTADSLHVNVIGVYGEQVPITVGYCEHVFGKIDIFTVECSFISVQDISTMMITCEPQTGCQCNII
;
A
#
# COMPACT_ATOMS: atom_id res chain seq x y z
N MET A 1 19.14 0.48 -17.57
CA MET A 1 19.70 0.54 -16.20
C MET A 1 19.95 1.97 -15.77
N THR A 2 19.01 2.45 -14.99
CA THR A 2 19.22 3.47 -13.97
C THR A 2 19.75 2.73 -12.74
N ASN A 3 21.05 2.83 -12.45
CA ASN A 3 21.59 2.30 -11.20
C ASN A 3 21.15 3.23 -10.06
N PHE A 4 20.35 2.74 -9.13
CA PHE A 4 20.10 3.41 -7.86
C PHE A 4 21.00 2.78 -6.80
N GLN A 5 21.96 3.57 -6.30
CA GLN A 5 22.86 3.15 -5.24
C GLN A 5 22.34 3.73 -3.92
N THR A 6 21.81 2.89 -3.03
CA THR A 6 21.35 3.30 -1.69
C THR A 6 22.48 3.49 -0.68
N ARG A 7 23.70 3.08 -1.04
CA ARG A 7 24.93 3.37 -0.30
C ARG A 7 25.96 3.85 -1.31
N SER A 8 26.42 5.10 -1.19
CA SER A 8 27.63 5.52 -1.87
C SER A 8 28.72 4.53 -1.45
N PRO A 9 29.39 3.80 -2.36
CA PRO A 9 30.68 3.27 -2.00
C PRO A 9 31.52 4.49 -1.67
N SER A 10 31.78 4.72 -0.39
CA SER A 10 32.77 5.71 0.02
C SER A 10 34.11 5.17 -0.46
N LEU A 11 34.49 5.45 -1.70
CA LEU A 11 35.88 5.41 -2.10
C LEU A 11 36.50 6.66 -1.47
N ASN A 12 37.08 6.48 -0.28
CA ASN A 12 37.75 7.53 0.48
C ASN A 12 36.85 8.75 0.81
N TYR A 13 35.61 8.53 1.25
CA TYR A 13 34.67 9.60 1.63
C TYR A 13 34.20 10.52 0.49
N HIS A 14 34.43 10.15 -0.78
CA HIS A 14 33.91 10.87 -1.95
C HIS A 14 32.63 10.21 -2.50
N LEU A 15 31.67 11.05 -2.91
CA LEU A 15 30.50 10.59 -3.68
C LEU A 15 30.97 9.91 -4.96
N SER A 16 30.59 8.65 -5.14
CA SER A 16 30.94 7.85 -6.32
C SER A 16 29.68 7.31 -6.98
N CYS A 17 29.60 7.36 -8.31
CA CYS A 17 28.53 6.77 -9.11
C CYS A 17 29.15 5.96 -10.25
N GLY A 18 28.52 4.83 -10.62
CA GLY A 18 29.09 3.95 -11.64
C GLY A 18 28.29 2.69 -11.92
N LEU A 19 28.87 1.80 -12.71
CA LEU A 19 28.32 0.48 -12.97
C LEU A 19 28.49 -0.43 -11.75
N HIS A 20 27.58 -1.40 -11.63
CA HIS A 20 27.66 -2.41 -10.58
C HIS A 20 28.95 -3.23 -10.75
N GLY A 21 29.63 -3.57 -9.66
CA GLY A 21 30.95 -4.25 -9.70
C GLY A 21 30.93 -5.65 -10.32
N ARG A 22 29.75 -6.26 -10.50
CA ARG A 22 29.58 -7.54 -11.19
C ARG A 22 29.52 -7.41 -12.72
N VAL A 23 29.45 -6.20 -13.27
CA VAL A 23 29.42 -6.00 -14.73
C VAL A 23 30.81 -6.28 -15.30
N HIS A 24 30.91 -7.33 -16.11
CA HIS A 24 32.16 -7.75 -16.77
C HIS A 24 32.31 -7.14 -18.16
N GLN A 25 31.20 -6.81 -18.81
CA GLN A 25 31.18 -6.34 -20.19
C GLN A 25 30.13 -5.24 -20.42
N ILE A 26 30.48 -4.31 -21.30
CA ILE A 26 29.57 -3.28 -21.83
C ILE A 26 29.67 -3.27 -23.35
N VAL A 27 28.55 -2.97 -24.02
CA VAL A 27 28.56 -2.77 -25.47
C VAL A 27 29.33 -1.50 -25.83
N LYS A 28 29.99 -1.47 -26.99
CA LYS A 28 30.86 -0.36 -27.42
C LYS A 28 30.16 1.01 -27.42
N SER A 29 28.84 1.05 -27.63
CA SER A 29 28.01 2.26 -27.66
C SER A 29 27.35 2.59 -26.32
N PHE A 30 27.67 1.88 -25.24
CA PHE A 30 27.05 2.10 -23.94
C PHE A 30 27.38 3.49 -23.39
N SER A 31 26.36 4.17 -22.86
CA SER A 31 26.50 5.44 -22.16
C SER A 31 25.81 5.39 -20.81
N LEU A 32 26.50 5.81 -19.75
CA LEU A 32 25.92 6.04 -18.43
C LEU A 32 25.64 7.53 -18.27
N LYS A 33 24.45 7.87 -17.76
CA LYS A 33 24.08 9.24 -17.37
C LYS A 33 23.75 9.23 -15.89
N THR A 34 24.20 10.27 -15.19
CA THR A 34 23.93 10.48 -13.76
C THR A 34 23.22 11.81 -13.59
N ILE A 35 22.19 11.82 -12.75
CA ILE A 35 21.54 13.06 -12.29
C ILE A 35 22.01 13.30 -10.86
N LEU A 36 22.58 14.48 -10.62
CA LEU A 36 22.86 14.98 -9.27
C LEU A 36 21.86 16.10 -8.98
N LEU A 37 21.12 15.97 -7.88
CA LEU A 37 20.17 16.96 -7.42
C LEU A 37 20.60 17.47 -6.06
N ALA A 38 20.42 18.77 -5.86
CA ALA A 38 20.59 19.44 -4.58
C ALA A 38 19.36 20.34 -4.38
N SER A 39 18.92 20.44 -3.14
CA SER A 39 17.80 21.28 -2.74
C SER A 39 18.30 22.45 -1.89
N GLU A 40 17.52 23.53 -1.84
CA GLU A 40 17.78 24.63 -0.91
C GLU A 40 17.62 24.14 0.55
N PRO A 41 18.27 24.75 1.56
CA PRO A 41 18.20 24.27 2.95
C PRO A 41 16.79 24.19 3.56
N LYS A 42 15.81 24.88 2.96
CA LYS A 42 14.40 24.86 3.39
C LYS A 42 13.59 23.73 2.75
N GLN A 43 14.14 23.09 1.72
CA GLN A 43 13.53 22.00 0.98
C GLN A 43 14.04 20.67 1.53
N GLY A 44 13.15 19.88 2.10
CA GLY A 44 13.54 18.62 2.74
C GLY A 44 13.57 17.41 1.80
N ILE A 45 13.70 16.22 2.37
CA ILE A 45 14.13 15.01 1.68
C ILE A 45 13.03 14.43 0.78
N ASN A 46 11.80 14.38 1.25
CA ASN A 46 10.69 13.97 0.41
C ASN A 46 10.54 14.87 -0.83
N GLN A 47 10.79 16.18 -0.70
CA GLN A 47 10.63 17.12 -1.82
C GLN A 47 11.68 16.86 -2.90
N ILE A 48 12.94 16.64 -2.49
CA ILE A 48 14.01 16.32 -3.44
C ILE A 48 13.82 14.93 -4.06
N VAL A 49 13.28 13.95 -3.32
CA VAL A 49 12.93 12.62 -3.84
C VAL A 49 11.78 12.71 -4.85
N ASN A 50 10.74 13.51 -4.58
CA ASN A 50 9.65 13.74 -5.54
C ASN A 50 10.14 14.48 -6.79
N LEU A 51 11.00 15.50 -6.65
CA LEU A 51 11.62 16.18 -7.78
C LEU A 51 12.46 15.21 -8.63
N TRP A 52 13.26 14.37 -7.97
CA TRP A 52 14.01 13.31 -8.63
C TRP A 52 13.07 12.39 -9.41
N GLY A 53 12.02 11.86 -8.77
CA GLY A 53 11.05 10.98 -9.39
C GLY A 53 10.37 11.60 -10.61
N LYS A 54 9.93 12.86 -10.52
CA LYS A 54 9.39 13.63 -11.66
C LYS A 54 10.36 13.73 -12.82
N LEU A 55 11.62 14.05 -12.56
CA LEU A 55 12.66 14.13 -13.60
C LEU A 55 12.91 12.76 -14.24
N MET A 56 12.92 11.69 -13.43
CA MET A 56 13.04 10.32 -13.93
C MET A 56 11.85 9.96 -14.84
N LEU A 57 10.62 10.17 -14.36
CA LEU A 57 9.40 9.94 -15.12
C LEU A 57 9.39 10.70 -16.45
N GLN A 58 9.74 11.99 -16.43
CA GLN A 58 9.85 12.81 -17.64
C GLN A 58 10.92 12.29 -18.61
N TYR A 59 12.09 11.91 -18.10
CA TYR A 59 13.18 11.38 -18.92
C TYR A 59 12.80 10.07 -19.63
N TYR A 60 12.04 9.21 -18.95
CA TYR A 60 11.58 7.92 -19.47
C TYR A 60 10.24 8.00 -20.22
N GLY A 61 9.58 9.15 -20.23
CA GLY A 61 8.26 9.31 -20.84
C GLY A 61 7.15 8.51 -20.15
N LYS A 62 7.31 8.23 -18.84
CA LYS A 62 6.32 7.53 -18.02
C LYS A 62 5.45 8.55 -17.29
N GLN A 63 4.13 8.39 -17.36
CA GLN A 63 3.20 9.18 -16.54
C GLN A 63 3.13 8.61 -15.12
N HIS A 64 3.00 9.49 -14.13
CA HIS A 64 2.83 9.05 -12.75
C HIS A 64 1.44 8.39 -12.60
N ILE A 65 1.37 7.27 -11.88
CA ILE A 65 0.12 6.51 -11.70
C ILE A 65 -1.06 7.32 -11.12
N LYS A 66 -0.81 8.37 -10.34
CA LYS A 66 -1.85 9.25 -9.80
C LYS A 66 -2.58 10.08 -10.86
N GLU A 67 -1.97 10.27 -12.03
CA GLU A 67 -2.57 10.96 -13.16
C GLU A 67 -3.54 10.05 -13.95
N GLN A 68 -3.56 8.75 -13.63
CA GLN A 68 -4.50 7.82 -14.25
C GLN A 68 -5.92 8.06 -13.73
N LYS A 69 -6.82 8.43 -14.64
CA LYS A 69 -8.22 8.78 -14.33
C LYS A 69 -8.98 7.70 -13.57
N ASP A 70 -8.65 6.44 -13.82
CA ASP A 70 -9.35 5.29 -13.24
C ASP A 70 -8.64 4.69 -12.02
N LEU A 71 -7.61 5.35 -11.45
CA LEU A 71 -6.91 4.84 -10.27
C LEU A 71 -7.87 4.54 -9.11
N HIS A 72 -8.88 5.39 -8.88
CA HIS A 72 -9.86 5.17 -7.82
C HIS A 72 -10.88 4.05 -8.13
N ARG A 73 -10.95 3.58 -9.38
CA ARG A 73 -11.77 2.43 -9.80
C ARG A 73 -10.98 1.13 -9.82
N ASP A 74 -9.67 1.21 -9.67
CA ASP A 74 -8.79 0.08 -9.62
C ASP A 74 -9.06 -0.74 -8.36
N PHE A 75 -9.55 -1.98 -8.54
CA PHE A 75 -10.02 -2.81 -7.44
C PHE A 75 -8.93 -3.04 -6.38
N TYR A 76 -7.67 -3.13 -6.80
CA TYR A 76 -6.56 -3.48 -5.92
C TYR A 76 -6.30 -2.42 -4.85
N VAL A 77 -6.41 -1.15 -5.20
CA VAL A 77 -6.19 -0.04 -4.26
C VAL A 77 -7.49 0.43 -3.60
N SER A 78 -8.64 0.18 -4.22
CA SER A 78 -9.93 0.70 -3.77
C SER A 78 -10.76 -0.27 -2.93
N LYS A 79 -10.51 -1.59 -3.00
CA LYS A 79 -11.32 -2.60 -2.33
C LYS A 79 -10.54 -3.47 -1.37
N LEU A 80 -11.22 -4.05 -0.39
CA LEU A 80 -10.65 -5.05 0.52
C LEU A 80 -10.44 -6.40 -0.19
N GLY A 81 -9.28 -7.01 -0.01
CA GLY A 81 -8.92 -8.32 -0.56
C GLY A 81 -8.63 -9.40 0.47
N TYR A 82 -8.36 -10.60 -0.04
CA TYR A 82 -7.89 -11.73 0.75
C TYR A 82 -6.67 -12.38 0.10
N TYR A 83 -5.60 -12.57 0.87
CA TYR A 83 -4.31 -13.07 0.37
C TYR A 83 -3.94 -14.42 0.97
N THR A 84 -3.18 -15.20 0.19
CA THR A 84 -2.61 -16.48 0.63
C THR A 84 -1.09 -16.52 0.60
N ASP A 85 -0.48 -15.34 0.55
CA ASP A 85 0.95 -15.03 0.52
C ASP A 85 1.74 -15.50 1.76
N THR A 86 3.08 -15.43 1.73
CA THR A 86 3.94 -15.82 2.86
C THR A 86 3.51 -15.11 4.15
N GLY A 87 3.09 -15.90 5.13
CA GLY A 87 2.58 -15.45 6.43
C GLY A 87 1.06 -15.56 6.55
N ALA A 88 0.34 -15.76 5.45
CA ALA A 88 -1.09 -16.03 5.45
C ALA A 88 -1.45 -17.39 6.03
N TYR A 89 -2.65 -17.51 6.60
CA TYR A 89 -3.11 -18.78 7.16
C TYR A 89 -3.12 -19.93 6.13
N TYR A 90 -3.49 -19.64 4.88
CA TYR A 90 -3.59 -20.65 3.81
C TYR A 90 -2.34 -20.73 2.91
N TRP A 91 -1.20 -20.14 3.30
CA TRP A 91 0.03 -20.27 2.53
C TRP A 91 0.60 -21.70 2.56
N TYR A 92 0.52 -22.43 1.45
CA TYR A 92 0.71 -23.91 1.37
C TYR A 92 -0.07 -24.66 2.46
N HIS A 93 -1.25 -24.18 2.79
CA HIS A 93 -2.06 -24.75 3.85
C HIS A 93 -3.52 -24.79 3.40
N THR A 94 -4.25 -25.82 3.84
CA THR A 94 -5.64 -26.08 3.41
C THR A 94 -6.49 -26.36 4.64
N GLU A 95 -7.81 -26.28 4.48
CA GLU A 95 -8.70 -26.93 5.42
C GLU A 95 -8.45 -28.45 5.40
N SER A 96 -8.53 -29.07 6.57
CA SER A 96 -8.19 -30.48 6.74
C SER A 96 -8.94 -31.40 5.76
N ASN A 97 -8.20 -32.25 5.06
CA ASN A 97 -8.68 -33.20 4.06
C ASN A 97 -9.38 -32.58 2.84
N LEU A 98 -9.11 -31.30 2.53
CA LEU A 98 -9.64 -30.63 1.35
C LEU A 98 -8.53 -30.28 0.36
N THR A 99 -8.90 -30.15 -0.91
CA THR A 99 -8.06 -29.45 -1.89
C THR A 99 -8.05 -27.95 -1.61
N TYR A 100 -7.15 -27.24 -2.27
CA TYR A 100 -7.10 -25.78 -2.16
C TYR A 100 -8.35 -25.13 -2.80
N GLU A 101 -8.84 -25.66 -3.92
CA GLU A 101 -10.12 -25.26 -4.51
C GLU A 101 -11.29 -25.38 -3.53
N GLN A 102 -11.40 -26.53 -2.85
CA GLN A 102 -12.44 -26.77 -1.85
C GLN A 102 -12.31 -25.85 -0.64
N THR A 103 -11.07 -25.53 -0.26
CA THR A 103 -10.78 -24.53 0.78
C THR A 103 -11.29 -23.15 0.37
N PHE A 104 -11.03 -22.71 -0.87
CA PHE A 104 -11.52 -21.43 -1.38
C PHE A 104 -13.05 -21.37 -1.52
N ILE A 105 -13.71 -22.47 -1.87
CA ILE A 105 -15.17 -22.56 -1.86
C ILE A 105 -15.71 -22.26 -0.46
N LYS A 106 -15.16 -22.92 0.57
CA LYS A 106 -15.57 -22.68 1.96
C LYS A 106 -15.21 -21.27 2.43
N LEU A 107 -14.05 -20.76 2.03
CA LEU A 107 -13.59 -19.42 2.38
C LEU A 107 -14.50 -18.35 1.79
N LYS A 108 -14.87 -18.46 0.51
CA LYS A 108 -15.84 -17.56 -0.14
C LYS A 108 -17.19 -17.60 0.55
N GLN A 109 -17.69 -18.80 0.87
CA GLN A 109 -18.95 -18.97 1.62
C GLN A 109 -18.89 -18.30 3.00
N TYR A 110 -17.79 -18.49 3.72
CA TYR A 110 -17.55 -17.85 5.02
C TYR A 110 -17.57 -16.32 4.90
N HIS A 111 -16.84 -15.74 3.95
CA HIS A 111 -16.84 -14.29 3.75
C HIS A 111 -18.23 -13.74 3.43
N VAL A 112 -19.02 -14.43 2.62
CA VAL A 112 -20.40 -14.03 2.31
C VAL A 112 -21.30 -14.13 3.55
N ASN A 113 -21.25 -15.26 4.27
CA ASN A 113 -22.11 -15.52 5.43
C ASN A 113 -21.83 -14.56 6.59
N GLU A 114 -20.55 -14.31 6.88
CA GLU A 114 -20.12 -13.40 7.94
C GLU A 114 -20.05 -11.93 7.50
N ARG A 115 -20.46 -11.64 6.26
CA ARG A 115 -20.47 -10.28 5.67
C ARG A 115 -19.10 -9.60 5.72
N ILE A 116 -18.03 -10.37 5.51
CA ILE A 116 -16.67 -9.86 5.34
C ILE A 116 -16.55 -9.44 3.87
N PRO A 117 -16.38 -8.14 3.57
CA PRO A 117 -16.61 -7.63 2.22
C PRO A 117 -15.38 -7.79 1.31
N ILE A 118 -14.89 -9.02 1.16
CA ILE A 118 -13.79 -9.36 0.26
C ILE A 118 -14.23 -9.21 -1.20
N GLN A 119 -13.48 -8.41 -1.97
CA GLN A 119 -13.77 -8.07 -3.37
C GLN A 119 -12.71 -8.56 -4.35
N TYR A 120 -11.61 -9.14 -3.90
CA TYR A 120 -10.65 -9.85 -4.74
C TYR A 120 -9.88 -10.88 -3.91
N TYR A 121 -9.32 -11.87 -4.60
CA TYR A 121 -8.51 -12.92 -3.98
C TYR A 121 -7.16 -13.03 -4.68
N GLU A 122 -6.18 -13.52 -3.93
CA GLU A 122 -4.85 -13.84 -4.43
C GLU A 122 -4.55 -15.33 -4.21
N LEU A 123 -3.86 -15.93 -5.18
CA LEU A 123 -3.38 -17.32 -5.13
C LEU A 123 -1.86 -17.36 -5.17
N ASP A 124 -1.26 -17.65 -4.01
CA ASP A 124 0.19 -17.66 -3.87
C ASP A 124 0.81 -18.92 -4.50
N SER A 125 2.11 -19.06 -4.39
CA SER A 125 3.00 -20.02 -5.03
C SER A 125 2.70 -21.52 -4.89
N TYR A 126 1.63 -21.95 -4.21
CA TYR A 126 1.34 -23.37 -4.00
C TYR A 126 0.89 -24.13 -5.27
N TRP A 127 0.21 -23.47 -6.20
CA TRP A 127 -0.68 -24.13 -7.16
C TRP A 127 -0.07 -24.62 -8.47
N TYR A 128 1.20 -24.31 -8.75
CA TYR A 128 1.92 -24.75 -9.95
C TYR A 128 3.11 -25.66 -9.61
N TYR A 129 3.72 -26.25 -10.64
CA TYR A 129 4.85 -27.18 -10.48
C TYR A 129 6.17 -26.43 -10.35
N LYS A 130 6.97 -26.83 -9.35
CA LYS A 130 8.32 -26.32 -9.14
C LYS A 130 9.37 -27.39 -9.42
N GLN A 131 10.63 -26.98 -9.42
CA GLN A 131 11.82 -27.82 -9.70
C GLN A 131 11.73 -29.24 -9.09
N ASN A 132 12.16 -30.26 -9.83
CA ASN A 132 12.08 -31.67 -9.43
C ASN A 132 10.66 -32.19 -9.09
N ASN A 133 9.61 -31.61 -9.69
CA ASN A 133 8.21 -31.82 -9.26
C ASN A 133 7.97 -31.52 -7.78
N TYR A 134 8.81 -30.67 -7.18
CA TYR A 134 8.60 -30.25 -5.80
C TYR A 134 7.33 -29.40 -5.74
N THR A 135 6.44 -29.77 -4.82
CA THR A 135 5.17 -29.05 -4.56
C THR A 135 5.26 -28.16 -3.33
N GLY A 136 6.38 -28.20 -2.62
CA GLY A 136 6.63 -27.35 -1.47
C GLY A 136 7.09 -25.95 -1.88
N GLU A 137 7.59 -25.23 -0.89
CA GLU A 137 7.83 -23.79 -0.91
C GLU A 137 8.95 -23.34 -1.86
N HIS A 138 10.06 -24.08 -1.87
CA HIS A 138 11.29 -23.71 -2.56
C HIS A 138 11.32 -24.14 -4.03
N GLY A 139 12.24 -23.53 -4.78
CA GLY A 139 12.52 -23.83 -6.18
C GLY A 139 11.76 -22.94 -7.17
N GLY A 140 12.33 -22.79 -8.36
CA GLY A 140 11.75 -22.02 -9.45
C GLY A 140 10.59 -22.75 -10.15
N ILE A 141 9.86 -22.02 -10.98
CA ILE A 141 8.80 -22.57 -11.83
C ILE A 141 9.39 -23.59 -12.80
N MET A 142 8.90 -24.83 -12.72
CA MET A 142 9.19 -25.87 -13.70
C MET A 142 8.13 -25.89 -14.81
N LEU A 143 6.85 -25.79 -14.40
CA LEU A 143 5.69 -25.69 -15.29
C LEU A 143 4.63 -24.81 -14.62
N TYR A 144 4.32 -23.69 -15.27
CA TYR A 144 3.33 -22.72 -14.80
C TYR A 144 1.92 -23.11 -15.25
N GLU A 145 1.42 -24.23 -14.72
CA GLU A 145 0.08 -24.76 -15.00
C GLU A 145 -0.57 -25.16 -13.67
N PRO A 146 -1.90 -25.01 -13.52
CA PRO A 146 -2.59 -25.41 -12.31
C PRO A 146 -2.48 -26.92 -12.11
N ARG A 147 -2.10 -27.29 -10.89
CA ARG A 147 -2.03 -28.67 -10.43
C ARG A 147 -3.44 -29.25 -10.21
N PRO A 148 -3.82 -30.36 -10.87
CA PRO A 148 -5.15 -30.98 -10.69
C PRO A 148 -5.42 -31.49 -9.27
N ASP A 149 -4.39 -31.79 -8.48
CA ASP A 149 -4.52 -32.16 -7.07
C ASP A 149 -4.81 -30.97 -6.15
N VAL A 150 -4.54 -29.73 -6.61
CA VAL A 150 -4.78 -28.47 -5.89
C VAL A 150 -6.07 -27.81 -6.35
N PHE A 151 -6.22 -27.68 -7.68
CA PHE A 151 -7.36 -27.12 -8.39
C PHE A 151 -7.89 -28.11 -9.43
N PRO A 152 -8.72 -29.09 -9.03
CA PRO A 152 -9.27 -30.11 -9.92
C PRO A 152 -10.02 -29.55 -11.13
N ASN A 153 -10.65 -28.37 -11.00
CA ASN A 153 -11.38 -27.70 -12.06
C ASN A 153 -10.60 -26.53 -12.70
N GLY A 154 -9.32 -26.39 -12.37
CA GLY A 154 -8.46 -25.31 -12.84
C GLY A 154 -8.76 -23.95 -12.17
N ILE A 155 -7.86 -22.99 -12.40
CA ILE A 155 -8.01 -21.64 -11.86
C ILE A 155 -9.16 -20.88 -12.53
N ASP A 156 -9.41 -21.15 -13.82
CA ASP A 156 -10.52 -20.49 -14.52
C ASP A 156 -11.88 -20.98 -14.02
N GLY A 157 -12.01 -22.26 -13.66
CA GLY A 157 -13.18 -22.79 -12.96
C GLY A 157 -13.37 -22.13 -11.58
N LEU A 158 -12.30 -22.03 -10.79
CA LEU A 158 -12.34 -21.29 -9.51
C LEU A 158 -12.82 -19.84 -9.71
N GLN A 159 -12.26 -19.13 -10.69
CA GLN A 159 -12.59 -17.72 -10.93
C GLN A 159 -14.05 -17.57 -11.40
N LYS A 160 -14.47 -18.36 -12.38
CA LYS A 160 -15.77 -18.25 -13.06
C LYS A 160 -16.94 -18.83 -12.28
N ASP A 161 -16.72 -19.87 -11.48
CA ASP A 161 -17.79 -20.63 -10.84
C ASP A 161 -17.85 -20.44 -9.31
N VAL A 162 -16.76 -19.94 -8.69
CA VAL A 162 -16.67 -19.80 -7.22
C VAL A 162 -16.49 -18.34 -6.80
N LEU A 163 -15.42 -17.68 -7.27
CA LEU A 163 -15.01 -16.39 -6.70
C LEU A 163 -15.84 -15.23 -7.25
N HIS A 164 -16.07 -15.20 -8.57
CA HIS A 164 -16.76 -14.12 -9.28
C HIS A 164 -16.23 -12.71 -8.94
N THR A 165 -14.94 -12.62 -8.66
CA THR A 165 -14.23 -11.38 -8.31
C THR A 165 -12.89 -11.36 -9.06
N PRO A 166 -12.25 -10.18 -9.18
CA PRO A 166 -10.88 -10.09 -9.66
C PRO A 166 -9.94 -11.07 -8.94
N LEU A 167 -9.01 -11.63 -9.70
CA LEU A 167 -8.05 -12.62 -9.22
C LEU A 167 -6.62 -12.12 -9.46
N ILE A 168 -5.79 -12.34 -8.45
CA ILE A 168 -4.35 -12.11 -8.48
C ILE A 168 -3.64 -13.46 -8.36
N VAL A 169 -2.56 -13.66 -9.11
CA VAL A 169 -1.76 -14.90 -9.00
C VAL A 169 -0.28 -14.62 -8.90
N HIS A 170 0.40 -15.44 -8.14
CA HIS A 170 1.83 -15.38 -7.93
C HIS A 170 2.64 -16.06 -9.06
N HIS A 171 3.83 -15.51 -9.38
CA HIS A 171 4.78 -16.01 -10.39
C HIS A 171 6.25 -15.79 -9.95
N LYS A 172 7.08 -16.85 -9.88
CA LYS A 172 8.53 -16.77 -9.55
C LYS A 172 9.42 -16.59 -10.78
N TYR A 173 10.74 -16.63 -10.55
CA TYR A 173 11.72 -17.07 -11.54
C TYR A 173 11.47 -18.53 -11.99
N TYR A 174 12.10 -18.92 -13.11
CA TYR A 174 12.01 -20.28 -13.65
C TYR A 174 13.17 -21.16 -13.18
N SER A 175 12.92 -22.46 -13.03
CA SER A 175 13.97 -23.41 -12.67
C SER A 175 14.84 -23.78 -13.89
N THR A 176 16.07 -24.23 -13.67
CA THR A 176 16.96 -24.68 -14.76
C THR A 176 16.50 -25.97 -15.45
N ASP A 177 15.55 -26.70 -14.86
CA ASP A 177 14.88 -27.88 -15.44
C ASP A 177 13.47 -27.58 -15.96
N ASN A 178 13.10 -26.30 -16.13
CA ASN A 178 11.76 -25.93 -16.61
C ASN A 178 11.47 -26.49 -18.01
N LEU A 179 10.21 -26.86 -18.25
CA LEU A 179 9.80 -27.57 -19.47
C LEU A 179 9.71 -26.67 -20.70
N TYR A 180 9.77 -25.35 -20.51
CA TYR A 180 9.65 -24.36 -21.59
C TYR A 180 10.93 -24.15 -22.39
N GLN A 181 12.10 -24.53 -21.86
CA GLN A 181 13.39 -24.39 -22.55
C GLN A 181 13.51 -25.24 -23.82
N ASN A 182 12.65 -26.25 -23.99
CA ASN A 182 12.58 -27.05 -25.21
C ASN A 182 11.99 -26.27 -26.41
N THR A 183 11.36 -25.13 -26.15
CA THR A 183 10.62 -24.36 -27.17
C THR A 183 11.05 -22.90 -27.21
N TYR A 184 11.38 -22.31 -26.06
CA TYR A 184 11.71 -20.90 -25.92
C TYR A 184 13.14 -20.70 -25.44
N ARG A 185 13.70 -19.53 -25.71
CA ARG A 185 15.05 -19.17 -25.26
C ARG A 185 15.05 -18.82 -23.77
N PHE A 186 15.88 -19.54 -23.02
CA PHE A 186 16.21 -19.26 -21.63
C PHE A 186 17.72 -19.12 -21.43
N VAL A 187 18.12 -18.41 -20.37
CA VAL A 187 19.49 -18.36 -19.87
C VAL A 187 19.51 -18.98 -18.48
N ASN A 188 20.27 -20.06 -18.33
CA ASN A 188 20.44 -20.75 -17.04
C ASN A 188 21.60 -20.14 -16.27
N GLY A 189 21.40 -19.90 -14.97
CA GLY A 189 22.48 -19.50 -14.06
C GLY A 189 23.48 -20.63 -13.83
N SER A 190 24.77 -20.31 -13.70
CA SER A 190 25.83 -21.32 -13.51
C SER A 190 25.80 -21.99 -12.14
N VAL A 191 25.21 -21.34 -11.14
CA VAL A 191 25.05 -21.88 -9.77
C VAL A 191 23.89 -22.90 -9.71
N GLY A 192 23.07 -22.98 -10.77
CA GLY A 192 21.91 -23.86 -10.86
C GLY A 192 20.67 -23.29 -10.16
N GLY A 193 19.49 -23.83 -10.45
CA GLY A 193 18.24 -23.50 -9.76
C GLY A 193 17.46 -22.31 -10.33
N VAL A 194 18.13 -21.30 -10.90
CA VAL A 194 17.47 -20.13 -11.53
C VAL A 194 17.76 -20.07 -13.04
N SER A 195 16.71 -19.75 -13.80
CA SER A 195 16.70 -19.58 -15.24
C SER A 195 15.81 -18.40 -15.64
N LEU A 196 16.26 -17.61 -16.61
CA LEU A 196 15.52 -16.43 -17.10
C LEU A 196 15.03 -16.64 -18.53
N PRO A 197 13.72 -16.47 -18.80
CA PRO A 197 13.20 -16.38 -20.16
C PRO A 197 13.62 -15.05 -20.79
N LEU A 198 14.24 -15.11 -21.97
CA LEU A 198 14.61 -13.92 -22.75
C LEU A 198 13.82 -13.81 -24.06
N ASP A 199 12.78 -14.61 -24.24
CA ASP A 199 11.95 -14.63 -25.45
C ASP A 199 10.62 -13.88 -25.21
N GLN A 200 10.33 -12.85 -26.02
CA GLN A 200 9.05 -12.14 -25.94
C GLN A 200 7.85 -13.06 -26.18
N THR A 201 7.98 -14.02 -27.10
CA THR A 201 6.87 -14.93 -27.45
C THR A 201 6.51 -15.87 -26.29
N PHE A 202 7.46 -16.15 -25.40
CA PHE A 202 7.22 -16.87 -24.16
C PHE A 202 6.29 -16.09 -23.24
N PHE A 203 6.63 -14.83 -22.95
CA PHE A 203 5.79 -14.00 -22.09
C PHE A 203 4.40 -13.74 -22.69
N ASN A 204 4.30 -13.63 -24.01
CA ASN A 204 3.01 -13.55 -24.69
C ASN A 204 2.14 -14.80 -24.43
N LYS A 205 2.72 -16.01 -24.44
CA LYS A 205 2.02 -17.25 -24.05
C LYS A 205 1.55 -17.17 -22.60
N ILE A 206 2.48 -16.90 -21.67
CA ILE A 206 2.20 -16.91 -20.23
C ILE A 206 1.09 -15.92 -19.89
N PHE A 207 1.17 -14.68 -20.36
CA PHE A 207 0.15 -13.68 -20.06
C PHE A 207 -1.17 -13.93 -20.78
N SER A 208 -1.17 -14.50 -21.99
CA SER A 208 -2.42 -14.95 -22.64
C SER A 208 -3.13 -16.01 -21.82
N GLN A 209 -2.38 -16.98 -21.28
CA GLN A 209 -2.89 -18.04 -20.43
C GLN A 209 -3.42 -17.49 -19.09
N VAL A 210 -2.65 -16.64 -18.42
CA VAL A 210 -3.05 -15.95 -17.20
C VAL A 210 -4.36 -15.17 -17.41
N LYS A 211 -4.50 -14.48 -18.55
CA LYS A 211 -5.73 -13.77 -18.89
C LYS A 211 -6.92 -14.71 -19.11
N GLN A 212 -6.72 -15.87 -19.73
CA GLN A 212 -7.78 -16.88 -19.92
C GLN A 212 -8.33 -17.43 -18.60
N TRP A 213 -7.51 -17.43 -17.55
CA TRP A 213 -7.92 -17.78 -16.19
C TRP A 213 -8.77 -16.70 -15.49
N GLY A 214 -8.96 -15.53 -16.12
CA GLY A 214 -9.67 -14.41 -15.51
C GLY A 214 -8.83 -13.60 -14.53
N VAL A 215 -7.50 -13.76 -14.56
CA VAL A 215 -6.57 -12.99 -13.73
C VAL A 215 -6.44 -11.55 -14.25
N GLU A 216 -6.39 -10.60 -13.33
CA GLU A 216 -6.20 -9.18 -13.63
C GLU A 216 -4.83 -8.65 -13.23
N ILE A 217 -4.19 -9.27 -12.25
CA ILE A 217 -2.86 -8.88 -11.74
C ILE A 217 -1.99 -10.12 -11.56
N LEU A 218 -0.73 -10.05 -11.99
CA LEU A 218 0.29 -11.05 -11.72
C LEU A 218 1.34 -10.47 -10.78
N ILE A 219 1.66 -11.19 -9.71
CA ILE A 219 2.77 -10.85 -8.83
C ILE A 219 4.02 -11.50 -9.40
N GLN A 220 4.98 -10.69 -9.87
CA GLN A 220 6.33 -11.15 -10.18
C GLN A 220 7.13 -11.14 -8.88
N ASP A 221 7.38 -12.33 -8.37
CA ASP A 221 7.98 -12.62 -7.07
C ASP A 221 9.41 -13.13 -7.20
N TRP A 222 10.11 -13.23 -6.06
CA TRP A 222 11.48 -13.69 -5.93
C TRP A 222 12.44 -12.92 -6.84
N LEU A 223 12.21 -11.61 -7.00
CA LEU A 223 13.06 -10.76 -7.84
C LEU A 223 14.49 -10.68 -7.30
N SER A 224 14.68 -10.63 -5.98
CA SER A 224 16.00 -10.69 -5.35
C SER A 224 16.79 -11.93 -5.77
N SER A 225 16.18 -13.10 -5.79
CA SER A 225 16.81 -14.35 -6.23
C SER A 225 17.31 -14.30 -7.67
N VAL A 226 16.70 -13.50 -8.56
CA VAL A 226 17.22 -13.32 -9.93
C VAL A 226 18.64 -12.74 -9.92
N TYR A 227 18.99 -11.91 -8.92
CA TYR A 227 20.33 -11.31 -8.79
C TYR A 227 21.23 -12.06 -7.81
N GLU A 228 20.65 -12.65 -6.77
CA GLU A 228 21.38 -13.34 -5.70
C GLU A 228 21.80 -14.74 -6.13
N ASP A 229 20.90 -15.48 -6.79
CA ASP A 229 21.09 -16.89 -7.15
C ASP A 229 21.50 -17.09 -8.64
N MET A 230 21.41 -16.04 -9.46
CA MET A 230 21.91 -16.02 -10.84
C MET A 230 22.82 -14.81 -11.09
N PRO A 231 24.10 -14.84 -10.68
CA PRO A 231 25.03 -13.72 -10.86
C PRO A 231 25.16 -13.23 -12.31
N GLU A 232 24.92 -14.13 -13.28
CA GLU A 232 24.90 -13.84 -14.73
C GLU A 232 23.93 -12.73 -15.11
N SER A 233 22.82 -12.59 -14.38
CA SER A 233 21.84 -11.52 -14.60
C SER A 233 22.47 -10.13 -14.46
N SER A 234 23.60 -10.03 -13.75
CA SER A 234 24.35 -8.80 -13.46
C SER A 234 25.70 -8.69 -14.18
N TRP A 235 26.07 -9.64 -15.05
CA TRP A 235 27.37 -9.62 -15.75
C TRP A 235 27.44 -8.63 -16.90
N ASP A 236 26.29 -8.23 -17.43
CA ASP A 236 26.16 -7.23 -18.47
C ASP A 236 24.97 -6.30 -18.20
N VAL A 237 24.74 -5.38 -19.13
CA VAL A 237 23.72 -4.33 -18.99
C VAL A 237 22.40 -4.66 -19.71
N GLN A 238 22.28 -5.85 -20.29
CA GLN A 238 21.18 -6.25 -21.16
C GLN A 238 20.32 -7.36 -20.54
N THR A 239 20.93 -8.40 -19.96
CA THR A 239 20.22 -9.64 -19.58
C THR A 239 19.02 -9.40 -18.66
N ALA A 240 19.20 -8.76 -17.50
CA ALA A 240 18.08 -8.47 -16.59
C ALA A 240 17.07 -7.49 -17.20
N ARG A 241 17.55 -6.47 -17.93
CA ARG A 241 16.67 -5.49 -18.60
C ARG A 241 15.77 -6.14 -19.65
N GLU A 242 16.31 -7.03 -20.49
CA GLU A 242 15.54 -7.77 -21.49
C GLU A 242 14.45 -8.64 -20.84
N TYR A 243 14.78 -9.31 -19.74
CA TYR A 243 13.81 -10.06 -18.95
C TYR A 243 12.62 -9.18 -18.50
N HIS A 244 12.90 -8.03 -17.87
CA HIS A 244 11.84 -7.13 -17.41
C HIS A 244 11.03 -6.50 -18.54
N ILE A 245 11.67 -6.10 -19.64
CA ILE A 245 10.97 -5.54 -20.81
C ILE A 245 10.04 -6.58 -21.43
N HIS A 246 10.49 -7.82 -21.59
CA HIS A 246 9.64 -8.85 -22.19
C HIS A 246 8.47 -9.23 -21.28
N LEU A 247 8.70 -9.30 -19.97
CA LEU A 247 7.64 -9.45 -18.96
C LEU A 247 6.61 -8.32 -19.08
N ALA A 248 7.07 -7.06 -19.13
CA ALA A 248 6.23 -5.88 -19.27
C ALA A 248 5.35 -5.92 -20.52
N GLU A 249 5.95 -6.23 -21.66
CA GLU A 249 5.26 -6.19 -22.95
C GLU A 249 4.25 -7.33 -23.09
N GLY A 250 4.55 -8.52 -22.53
CA GLY A 250 3.59 -9.61 -22.47
C GLY A 250 2.36 -9.24 -21.62
N ALA A 251 2.59 -8.61 -20.46
CA ALA A 251 1.52 -8.14 -19.59
C ALA A 251 0.65 -7.08 -20.25
N LYS A 252 1.29 -6.12 -20.94
CA LYS A 252 0.63 -5.05 -21.69
C LYS A 252 -0.27 -5.60 -22.79
N GLN A 253 0.21 -6.57 -23.56
CA GLN A 253 -0.55 -7.20 -24.65
C GLN A 253 -1.79 -7.94 -24.13
N ALA A 254 -1.71 -8.55 -22.95
CA ALA A 254 -2.83 -9.25 -22.33
C ALA A 254 -3.77 -8.35 -21.50
N GLY A 255 -3.38 -7.10 -21.24
CA GLY A 255 -4.10 -6.20 -20.33
C GLY A 255 -4.10 -6.74 -18.90
N VAL A 256 -2.93 -7.17 -18.41
CA VAL A 256 -2.67 -7.67 -17.05
C VAL A 256 -1.69 -6.71 -16.39
N LYS A 257 -1.96 -6.30 -15.15
CA LYS A 257 -1.02 -5.45 -14.38
C LYS A 257 -0.01 -6.32 -13.63
N ILE A 258 1.10 -5.73 -13.24
CA ILE A 258 2.15 -6.41 -12.49
C ILE A 258 2.33 -5.78 -11.10
N ILE A 259 2.49 -6.64 -10.09
CA ILE A 259 3.09 -6.30 -8.80
C ILE A 259 4.52 -6.84 -8.79
N TYR A 260 5.50 -6.04 -8.41
CA TYR A 260 6.85 -6.54 -8.10
C TYR A 260 6.96 -6.91 -6.61
N CYS A 261 7.52 -8.09 -6.33
CA CYS A 261 7.74 -8.60 -4.98
C CYS A 261 9.22 -8.99 -4.79
N MET A 262 9.73 -8.73 -3.59
CA MET A 262 11.15 -8.79 -3.22
C MET A 262 12.09 -8.05 -4.19
N PRO A 263 11.74 -6.81 -4.64
CA PRO A 263 12.58 -6.10 -5.59
C PRO A 263 13.89 -5.62 -4.94
N LEU A 264 14.98 -5.68 -5.70
CA LEU A 264 16.19 -4.94 -5.38
C LEU A 264 16.16 -3.56 -6.06
N ASN A 265 17.10 -2.68 -5.70
CA ASN A 265 17.21 -1.36 -6.32
C ASN A 265 17.19 -1.36 -7.87
N PRO A 266 17.85 -2.31 -8.57
CA PRO A 266 17.76 -2.38 -10.02
C PRO A 266 16.32 -2.62 -10.53
N ASP A 267 15.55 -3.48 -9.86
CA ASP A 267 14.15 -3.77 -10.22
C ASP A 267 13.27 -2.53 -10.04
N ILE A 268 13.48 -1.81 -8.93
CA ILE A 268 12.77 -0.55 -8.63
C ILE A 268 12.98 0.43 -9.79
N MET A 269 14.22 0.58 -10.22
CA MET A 269 14.56 1.52 -11.29
C MET A 269 14.09 1.08 -12.67
N GLU A 270 14.04 -0.24 -12.93
CA GLU A 270 13.53 -0.79 -14.18
C GLU A 270 12.03 -0.51 -14.38
N THR A 271 11.28 -0.23 -13.30
CA THR A 271 9.87 0.22 -13.41
C THR A 271 9.69 1.55 -14.16
N LEU A 272 10.76 2.32 -14.37
CA LEU A 272 10.72 3.51 -15.21
C LEU A 272 10.57 3.16 -16.69
N GLU A 273 11.06 1.99 -17.12
CA GLU A 273 10.89 1.46 -18.47
C GLU A 273 9.67 0.50 -18.55
N ASN A 274 9.38 -0.23 -17.46
CA ASN A 274 8.23 -1.13 -17.35
C ASN A 274 6.97 -0.40 -16.89
N THR A 275 6.16 0.04 -17.86
CA THR A 275 4.89 0.75 -17.59
C THR A 275 3.74 -0.13 -17.10
N GLN A 276 3.89 -1.46 -17.07
CA GLN A 276 2.85 -2.37 -16.54
C GLN A 276 3.02 -2.70 -15.05
N VAL A 277 4.13 -2.30 -14.44
CA VAL A 277 4.32 -2.39 -12.99
C VAL A 277 3.64 -1.21 -12.34
N HIS A 278 2.49 -1.48 -11.73
CA HIS A 278 1.67 -0.47 -11.07
C HIS A 278 1.92 -0.43 -9.56
N TYR A 279 2.29 -1.58 -8.98
CA TYR A 279 2.48 -1.71 -7.54
C TYR A 279 3.73 -2.50 -7.22
N MET A 280 4.22 -2.34 -5.99
CA MET A 280 5.46 -2.95 -5.53
C MET A 280 5.38 -3.24 -4.05
N ARG A 281 5.67 -4.48 -3.64
CA ARG A 281 5.86 -4.80 -2.22
C ARG A 281 7.10 -4.05 -1.73
N VAL A 282 6.93 -3.28 -0.66
CA VAL A 282 7.99 -2.46 -0.04
C VAL A 282 8.31 -2.88 1.39
N SER A 283 7.63 -3.91 1.88
CA SER A 283 7.94 -4.66 3.10
C SER A 283 8.69 -5.95 2.76
N ASP A 284 9.27 -6.58 3.78
CA ASP A 284 9.57 -8.02 3.74
C ASP A 284 8.26 -8.83 3.81
N ASP A 285 8.36 -10.15 3.64
CA ASP A 285 7.26 -11.09 3.81
C ASP A 285 6.66 -11.00 5.22
N TYR A 286 5.32 -11.04 5.30
CA TYR A 286 4.54 -10.76 6.52
C TYR A 286 5.05 -11.50 7.77
N SER A 287 5.37 -12.80 7.65
CA SER A 287 5.80 -13.64 8.79
C SER A 287 7.31 -13.70 9.01
N GLU A 288 8.13 -13.16 8.10
CA GLU A 288 9.60 -13.31 8.18
C GLU A 288 10.27 -12.22 9.00
N ASN A 289 9.70 -11.01 9.01
CA ASN A 289 10.22 -9.88 9.76
C ASN A 289 9.12 -9.22 10.61
N ILE A 290 9.31 -9.21 11.92
CA ILE A 290 8.35 -8.63 12.87
C ILE A 290 8.16 -7.11 12.72
N ASN A 291 9.09 -6.44 12.05
CA ASN A 291 9.07 -5.01 11.73
C ASN A 291 8.76 -4.73 10.25
N GLN A 292 8.24 -5.71 9.49
CA GLN A 292 7.90 -5.54 8.07
C GLN A 292 6.91 -4.39 7.81
N TRP A 293 6.15 -3.96 8.82
CA TRP A 293 5.31 -2.78 8.73
C TRP A 293 6.11 -1.50 8.43
N ASN A 294 7.42 -1.44 8.72
CA ASN A 294 8.27 -0.26 8.55
C ASN A 294 8.64 0.00 7.07
N ILE A 295 7.71 0.61 6.33
CA ILE A 295 7.85 0.87 4.89
C ILE A 295 8.07 2.35 4.54
N GLY A 296 7.96 3.27 5.50
CA GLY A 296 7.81 4.71 5.24
C GLY A 296 8.91 5.33 4.37
N ARG A 297 10.16 4.86 4.49
CA ARG A 297 11.28 5.34 3.66
C ARG A 297 11.25 4.80 2.23
N VAL A 298 10.88 3.53 2.04
CA VAL A 298 10.83 2.89 0.72
C VAL A 298 9.60 3.36 -0.06
N SER A 299 8.49 3.64 0.64
CA SER A 299 7.30 4.29 0.09
C SER A 299 7.60 5.62 -0.59
N MET A 300 8.58 6.40 -0.10
CA MET A 300 9.00 7.67 -0.70
C MET A 300 9.50 7.48 -2.13
N ILE A 301 10.45 6.54 -2.30
CA ILE A 301 11.14 6.33 -3.57
C ILE A 301 10.18 5.72 -4.59
N THR A 302 9.41 4.71 -4.18
CA THR A 302 8.47 4.00 -5.06
C THR A 302 7.35 4.91 -5.56
N TRP A 303 6.76 5.71 -4.67
CA TRP A 303 5.75 6.70 -5.04
C TRP A 303 6.30 7.73 -6.03
N ALA A 304 7.49 8.28 -5.77
CA ALA A 304 8.09 9.31 -6.60
C ALA A 304 8.28 8.89 -8.08
N ILE A 305 8.57 7.61 -8.34
CA ILE A 305 8.71 7.05 -9.69
C ILE A 305 7.39 6.45 -10.25
N GLY A 306 6.27 6.82 -9.65
CA GLY A 306 4.94 6.48 -10.12
C GLY A 306 4.55 5.02 -9.94
N VAL A 307 5.02 4.37 -8.88
CA VAL A 307 4.64 3.00 -8.48
C VAL A 307 4.01 3.05 -7.09
N ILE A 308 2.92 2.33 -6.88
CA ILE A 308 2.19 2.34 -5.61
C ILE A 308 2.85 1.35 -4.64
N PRO A 309 3.31 1.80 -3.45
CA PRO A 309 3.86 0.89 -2.45
C PRO A 309 2.78 -0.03 -1.89
N PHE A 310 3.16 -1.26 -1.59
CA PHE A 310 2.30 -2.29 -1.01
C PHE A 310 2.99 -2.91 0.20
N LYS A 311 2.27 -3.03 1.31
CA LYS A 311 2.79 -3.45 2.62
C LYS A 311 2.73 -4.96 2.88
N ASP A 312 2.13 -5.77 2.00
CA ASP A 312 1.77 -7.17 2.28
C ASP A 312 0.45 -7.35 3.07
N THR A 313 0.01 -8.61 3.15
CA THR A 313 -1.12 -9.10 3.93
C THR A 313 -0.90 -8.99 5.44
N PHE A 314 -1.94 -9.26 6.23
CA PHE A 314 -1.84 -9.35 7.68
C PHE A 314 -2.97 -10.19 8.31
N TRP A 315 -2.73 -10.67 9.53
CA TRP A 315 -3.77 -11.28 10.36
C TRP A 315 -4.54 -10.21 11.14
N THR A 316 -5.85 -10.37 11.22
CA THR A 316 -6.74 -9.51 12.02
C THR A 316 -6.87 -9.98 13.48
N THR A 317 -6.26 -11.11 13.82
CA THR A 317 -6.18 -11.65 15.19
C THR A 317 -4.74 -11.96 15.56
N SER A 318 -4.43 -11.97 16.87
CA SER A 318 -3.06 -12.24 17.32
C SER A 318 -2.66 -13.70 17.13
N ILE A 319 -3.63 -14.61 17.09
CA ILE A 319 -3.38 -16.05 16.99
C ILE A 319 -4.31 -16.62 15.93
N GLN A 320 -3.73 -17.22 14.90
CA GLN A 320 -4.45 -18.08 13.98
C GLN A 320 -4.30 -19.55 14.40
N PRO A 321 -5.40 -20.23 14.81
CA PRO A 321 -5.32 -21.56 15.38
C PRO A 321 -4.93 -22.60 14.31
N GLU A 322 -4.03 -23.51 14.67
CA GLU A 322 -3.51 -24.56 13.77
C GLU A 322 -2.79 -23.97 12.54
N SER A 323 -2.23 -22.75 12.67
CA SER A 323 -1.40 -22.21 11.59
C SER A 323 -0.12 -23.03 11.44
N ARG A 324 0.41 -23.11 10.22
CA ARG A 324 1.70 -23.74 9.95
C ARG A 324 2.89 -23.03 10.59
N TYR A 325 2.69 -21.82 11.11
CA TYR A 325 3.70 -21.00 11.78
C TYR A 325 3.84 -21.32 13.27
N GLY A 326 3.24 -22.43 13.73
CA GLY A 326 3.39 -22.92 15.11
C GLY A 326 2.87 -21.91 16.13
N ASN A 327 3.78 -21.46 17.01
CA ASN A 327 3.46 -20.51 18.09
C ASN A 327 3.61 -19.03 17.68
N PHE A 328 3.74 -18.73 16.38
CA PHE A 328 3.76 -17.35 15.92
C PHE A 328 2.50 -16.61 16.35
N THR A 329 2.68 -15.39 16.85
CA THR A 329 1.60 -14.49 17.22
C THR A 329 1.83 -13.14 16.56
N GLU A 330 0.77 -12.49 16.08
CA GLU A 330 0.81 -11.12 15.56
C GLU A 330 0.57 -10.12 16.71
N PRO A 331 1.61 -9.40 17.17
CA PRO A 331 1.47 -8.43 18.25
C PRO A 331 0.92 -7.06 17.79
N ASN A 332 0.91 -6.77 16.49
CA ASN A 332 0.73 -5.45 15.89
C ASN A 332 -0.46 -5.40 14.92
N ILE A 333 -1.56 -6.11 15.23
CA ILE A 333 -2.75 -6.19 14.36
C ILE A 333 -3.22 -4.82 13.85
N HIS A 334 -3.43 -3.87 14.77
CA HIS A 334 -3.98 -2.55 14.43
C HIS A 334 -2.99 -1.70 13.63
N LEU A 335 -1.69 -1.81 13.94
CA LEU A 335 -0.64 -1.12 13.20
C LEU A 335 -0.53 -1.69 11.78
N ASN A 336 -0.51 -3.01 11.62
CA ASN A 336 -0.50 -3.65 10.30
C ASN A 336 -1.69 -3.22 9.43
N ALA A 337 -2.89 -3.22 10.02
CA ALA A 337 -4.10 -2.76 9.34
C ALA A 337 -3.98 -1.28 8.89
N LEU A 338 -3.49 -0.40 9.78
CA LEU A 338 -3.29 1.01 9.48
C LEU A 338 -2.26 1.23 8.38
N ILE A 339 -1.10 0.57 8.46
CA ILE A 339 -0.04 0.71 7.44
C ILE A 339 -0.50 0.13 6.10
N ALA A 340 -1.24 -0.99 6.08
CA ALA A 340 -1.78 -1.52 4.83
C ALA A 340 -2.65 -0.45 4.14
N LEU A 341 -3.51 0.24 4.90
CA LEU A 341 -4.34 1.32 4.40
C LEU A 341 -3.51 2.52 3.92
N MET A 342 -2.53 2.94 4.72
CA MET A 342 -1.64 4.08 4.46
C MET A 342 -0.59 3.80 3.37
N SER A 343 -0.35 2.54 2.98
CA SER A 343 0.54 2.19 1.86
C SER A 343 -0.07 2.53 0.50
N LEU A 344 -1.39 2.71 0.43
CA LEU A 344 -2.16 2.95 -0.80
C LEU A 344 -2.23 1.73 -1.77
N GLY A 345 -1.29 0.78 -1.69
CA GLY A 345 -1.37 -0.54 -2.34
C GLY A 345 -2.41 -1.46 -1.69
N GLY A 346 -2.51 -2.71 -2.16
CA GLY A 346 -3.52 -3.67 -1.69
C GLY A 346 -3.68 -3.76 -0.18
N VAL A 347 -4.94 -3.86 0.28
CA VAL A 347 -5.26 -4.19 1.69
C VAL A 347 -5.91 -5.55 1.67
N ALA A 348 -5.17 -6.56 2.11
CA ALA A 348 -5.63 -7.92 2.16
C ALA A 348 -5.47 -8.51 3.56
N ILE A 349 -6.53 -9.17 4.03
CA ILE A 349 -6.46 -10.01 5.23
C ILE A 349 -6.08 -11.44 4.83
N SER A 350 -5.59 -12.22 5.80
CA SER A 350 -5.17 -13.60 5.55
C SER A 350 -5.51 -14.59 6.67
N ASP A 351 -6.65 -14.37 7.32
CA ASP A 351 -7.10 -15.14 8.48
C ASP A 351 -7.71 -16.51 8.11
N LYS A 352 -7.70 -17.45 9.05
CA LYS A 352 -8.47 -18.71 8.95
C LYS A 352 -9.97 -18.42 8.88
N ILE A 353 -10.71 -19.31 8.20
CA ILE A 353 -12.17 -19.39 8.31
C ILE A 353 -12.59 -19.45 9.79
N GLY A 354 -13.53 -18.58 10.17
CA GLY A 354 -14.05 -18.47 11.53
C GLY A 354 -13.17 -17.67 12.51
N ASN A 355 -12.04 -17.11 12.06
CA ASN A 355 -11.09 -16.41 12.93
C ASN A 355 -10.69 -15.02 12.39
N THR A 356 -11.61 -14.35 11.70
CA THR A 356 -11.47 -12.95 11.27
C THR A 356 -12.03 -12.03 12.34
N ASN A 357 -11.24 -11.05 12.78
CA ASN A 357 -11.71 -9.97 13.63
C ASN A 357 -12.43 -8.90 12.79
N ILE A 358 -13.76 -9.01 12.72
CA ILE A 358 -14.58 -8.07 11.94
C ILE A 358 -14.45 -6.63 12.43
N THR A 359 -14.15 -6.40 13.71
CA THR A 359 -13.94 -5.03 14.24
C THR A 359 -12.73 -4.37 13.60
N VAL A 360 -11.64 -5.11 13.37
CA VAL A 360 -10.46 -4.61 12.65
C VAL A 360 -10.82 -4.34 11.19
N VAL A 361 -11.48 -5.29 10.52
CA VAL A 361 -11.89 -5.16 9.11
C VAL A 361 -12.80 -3.94 8.90
N ASN A 362 -13.78 -3.75 9.78
CA ASN A 362 -14.73 -2.65 9.70
C ASN A 362 -14.08 -1.28 9.90
N ARG A 363 -12.88 -1.18 10.49
CA ARG A 363 -12.15 0.10 10.58
C ARG A 363 -11.48 0.51 9.26
N LEU A 364 -11.34 -0.41 8.30
CA LEU A 364 -10.61 -0.22 7.04
C LEU A 364 -11.52 0.20 5.88
N CYS A 365 -12.76 -0.28 5.87
CA CYS A 365 -13.65 -0.16 4.72
C CYS A 365 -15.13 0.07 5.10
N ARG A 366 -15.91 0.46 4.09
CA ARG A 366 -17.38 0.41 4.12
C ARG A 366 -17.89 -1.04 4.05
N LEU A 367 -19.19 -1.24 4.26
CA LEU A 367 -19.81 -2.56 4.16
C LEU A 367 -19.73 -3.21 2.77
N ASP A 368 -19.46 -2.45 1.71
CA ASP A 368 -19.23 -2.97 0.34
C ASP A 368 -17.74 -3.14 0.00
N GLY A 369 -16.87 -3.05 1.00
CA GLY A 369 -15.43 -3.28 0.88
C GLY A 369 -14.65 -2.11 0.30
N VAL A 370 -15.26 -0.94 0.05
CA VAL A 370 -14.53 0.28 -0.35
C VAL A 370 -13.64 0.75 0.81
N LEU A 371 -12.34 0.84 0.55
CA LEU A 371 -11.33 1.25 1.53
C LEU A 371 -11.32 2.77 1.75
N PHE A 372 -11.13 3.21 3.00
CA PHE A 372 -10.90 4.62 3.32
C PHE A 372 -9.44 4.96 3.09
N ARG A 373 -9.11 5.64 1.99
CA ARG A 373 -7.72 5.80 1.55
C ARG A 373 -7.25 7.24 1.66
N PRO A 374 -5.96 7.45 1.96
CA PRO A 374 -5.33 8.74 1.74
C PRO A 374 -5.13 9.02 0.25
N GLU A 375 -4.76 10.26 -0.09
CA GLU A 375 -4.45 10.68 -1.46
C GLU A 375 -3.06 10.22 -1.93
N ARG A 376 -2.14 9.97 -0.98
CA ARG A 376 -0.79 9.47 -1.25
C ARG A 376 -0.35 8.45 -0.19
N PRO A 377 0.63 7.58 -0.46
CA PRO A 377 1.12 6.71 0.59
C PRO A 377 1.75 7.52 1.72
N ALA A 378 1.68 6.99 2.93
CA ALA A 378 2.42 7.56 4.05
C ALA A 378 3.93 7.35 3.85
N THR A 379 4.66 8.42 4.08
CA THR A 379 6.11 8.47 3.93
C THR A 379 6.77 8.97 5.20
N ALA A 380 8.02 8.56 5.43
CA ALA A 380 8.79 9.08 6.55
C ALA A 380 8.93 10.60 6.44
N MET A 381 8.65 11.33 7.53
CA MET A 381 8.79 12.78 7.58
C MET A 381 10.27 13.19 7.56
N ASP A 382 10.55 14.36 7.00
CA ASP A 382 11.90 14.86 6.80
C ASP A 382 12.74 14.95 8.09
N SER A 383 12.11 15.28 9.22
CA SER A 383 12.77 15.32 10.52
C SER A 383 13.38 13.99 10.94
N THR A 384 12.84 12.85 10.48
CA THR A 384 13.35 11.50 10.76
C THR A 384 14.78 11.29 10.22
N PHE A 385 15.21 12.09 9.25
CA PHE A 385 16.55 11.98 8.65
C PHE A 385 17.58 12.92 9.29
N LEU A 386 17.19 13.76 10.25
CA LEU A 386 18.11 14.66 10.93
C LEU A 386 19.06 13.87 11.84
N ALA A 387 20.37 14.13 11.68
CA ALA A 387 21.40 13.49 12.52
C ALA A 387 21.24 13.84 14.02
N SER A 388 20.74 15.05 14.32
CA SER A 388 20.46 15.53 15.68
C SER A 388 19.17 16.34 15.70
N GLY A 389 18.38 16.21 16.77
CA GLY A 389 17.15 16.98 16.97
C GLY A 389 15.91 16.44 16.25
N GLY A 390 16.03 15.39 15.43
CA GLY A 390 14.91 14.64 14.86
C GLY A 390 14.35 13.56 15.81
N PRO A 391 13.16 13.00 15.49
CA PRO A 391 12.52 11.98 16.31
C PRO A 391 13.38 10.71 16.40
N LYS A 392 13.38 10.07 17.58
CA LYS A 392 14.06 8.78 17.83
C LYS A 392 13.08 7.62 17.69
N GLY A 393 12.65 7.37 16.45
CA GLY A 393 11.63 6.39 16.12
C GLY A 393 11.14 6.59 14.68
N GLU A 394 9.91 6.18 14.41
CA GLU A 394 9.26 6.37 13.11
C GLU A 394 8.18 7.45 13.22
N MET A 395 8.19 8.40 12.29
CA MET A 395 7.18 9.45 12.17
C MET A 395 6.84 9.65 10.70
N TRP A 396 5.60 9.34 10.31
CA TRP A 396 5.18 9.32 8.91
C TRP A 396 3.98 10.22 8.68
N HIS A 397 3.88 10.76 7.47
CA HIS A 397 2.85 11.71 7.08
C HIS A 397 2.14 11.27 5.79
N THR A 398 0.83 11.48 5.76
CA THR A 398 -0.01 11.48 4.55
C THR A 398 -1.21 12.42 4.76
N TYR A 399 -2.09 12.56 3.76
CA TYR A 399 -3.29 13.36 3.83
C TYR A 399 -4.45 12.77 3.03
N SER A 400 -5.65 13.27 3.33
CA SER A 400 -6.86 13.03 2.54
C SER A 400 -7.51 14.33 2.11
N SER A 401 -8.30 14.30 1.04
CA SER A 401 -9.12 15.42 0.60
C SER A 401 -10.60 15.06 0.54
N ASP A 402 -11.46 16.07 0.41
CA ASP A 402 -12.88 15.93 0.05
C ASP A 402 -13.12 15.72 -1.46
N GLY A 403 -12.06 15.54 -2.26
CA GLY A 403 -12.15 15.39 -3.72
C GLY A 403 -12.38 16.69 -4.49
N GLN A 404 -12.76 17.79 -3.81
CA GLN A 404 -12.88 19.13 -4.40
C GLN A 404 -11.69 20.04 -4.07
N GLN A 405 -10.72 19.53 -3.29
CA GLN A 405 -9.53 20.26 -2.84
C GLN A 405 -9.86 21.49 -1.98
N SER A 406 -11.08 21.56 -1.43
CA SER A 406 -11.50 22.59 -0.48
C SER A 406 -11.11 22.25 0.95
N THR A 407 -10.92 20.96 1.26
CA THR A 407 -10.55 20.47 2.59
C THR A 407 -9.43 19.44 2.45
N PHE A 408 -8.34 19.65 3.18
CA PHE A 408 -7.24 18.68 3.33
C PHE A 408 -7.02 18.35 4.79
N VAL A 409 -7.11 17.07 5.13
CA VAL A 409 -6.88 16.56 6.48
C VAL A 409 -5.53 15.85 6.50
N GLU A 410 -4.66 16.27 7.39
CA GLU A 410 -3.31 15.70 7.54
C GLU A 410 -3.33 14.58 8.58
N TYR A 411 -2.60 13.51 8.30
CA TYR A 411 -2.41 12.36 9.17
C TYR A 411 -0.93 12.20 9.49
N VAL A 412 -0.58 12.27 10.77
CA VAL A 412 0.79 12.01 11.26
C VAL A 412 0.74 10.81 12.19
N MET A 413 1.36 9.71 11.76
CA MET A 413 1.52 8.53 12.60
C MET A 413 2.92 8.55 13.23
N ILE A 414 3.00 8.27 14.53
CA ILE A 414 4.25 7.98 15.23
C ILE A 414 4.22 6.55 15.78
N THR A 415 5.36 5.89 15.75
CA THR A 415 5.54 4.58 16.39
C THR A 415 7.02 4.36 16.74
N ASN A 416 7.28 3.47 17.69
CA ASN A 416 8.63 3.14 18.16
C ASN A 416 9.44 4.36 18.61
N LEU A 417 8.77 5.41 19.09
CA LEU A 417 9.43 6.64 19.53
C LEU A 417 10.00 6.44 20.94
N THR A 418 11.33 6.48 21.10
CA THR A 418 11.99 6.20 22.39
C THR A 418 11.98 7.37 23.37
N GLU A 419 11.72 8.59 22.89
CA GLU A 419 11.64 9.81 23.70
C GLU A 419 10.59 10.77 23.14
N PRO A 420 9.90 11.58 23.96
CA PRO A 420 8.93 12.54 23.46
C PRO A 420 9.53 13.49 22.41
N TYR A 421 8.74 13.83 21.39
CA TYR A 421 9.17 14.70 20.30
C TYR A 421 8.34 15.98 20.26
N LEU A 422 9.00 17.13 20.10
CA LEU A 422 8.33 18.43 19.97
C LEU A 422 7.98 18.68 18.51
N PHE A 423 6.78 18.25 18.11
CA PHE A 423 6.25 18.48 16.77
C PHE A 423 5.88 19.95 16.60
N SER A 424 6.26 20.58 15.49
CA SER A 424 6.03 22.01 15.24
C SER A 424 5.28 22.25 13.94
N TRP A 425 4.65 23.42 13.80
CA TRP A 425 3.95 23.81 12.58
C TRP A 425 4.78 23.59 11.30
N ASN A 426 6.08 23.88 11.38
CA ASN A 426 7.00 23.75 10.26
C ASN A 426 7.11 22.32 9.74
N GLU A 427 6.86 21.30 10.56
CA GLU A 427 6.85 19.90 10.13
C GLU A 427 5.69 19.61 9.16
N LEU A 428 4.55 20.29 9.33
CA LEU A 428 3.43 20.19 8.38
C LEU A 428 3.62 21.14 7.19
N SER A 429 4.09 22.38 7.42
CA SER A 429 4.15 23.38 6.35
C SER A 429 5.35 23.25 5.41
N ASN A 430 6.47 22.69 5.86
CA ASN A 430 7.65 22.46 5.02
C ASN A 430 7.51 21.24 4.11
N THR A 431 6.41 20.50 4.22
CA THR A 431 6.08 19.45 3.26
C THR A 431 5.51 20.07 1.96
N GLU A 432 6.19 21.07 1.39
CA GLU A 432 6.06 21.55 -0.01
C GLU A 432 6.41 20.45 -1.05
N GLU A 433 6.40 19.19 -0.59
CA GLU A 433 6.60 17.93 -1.24
C GLU A 433 5.46 17.55 -2.17
N ASP A 434 4.28 18.15 -1.97
CA ASP A 434 3.10 17.76 -2.70
C ASP A 434 3.05 18.42 -4.07
N ASP A 435 2.78 17.59 -5.07
CA ASP A 435 2.32 18.02 -6.40
C ASP A 435 1.05 18.88 -6.33
N ASN A 436 0.48 19.04 -5.12
CA ASN A 436 -0.63 19.90 -4.84
C ASN A 436 -0.21 21.13 -3.99
N PRO A 437 0.10 22.27 -4.62
CA PRO A 437 0.46 23.51 -3.93
C PRO A 437 -0.69 24.12 -3.09
N ILE A 438 -1.89 23.55 -3.14
CA ILE A 438 -3.09 24.04 -2.45
C ILE A 438 -3.35 23.25 -1.15
N ARG A 439 -2.58 22.20 -0.83
CA ARG A 439 -2.87 21.29 0.30
C ARG A 439 -3.05 22.01 1.64
N ILE A 440 -2.14 22.93 2.00
CA ILE A 440 -2.29 23.74 3.20
C ILE A 440 -3.31 24.86 2.93
N VAL A 441 -4.59 24.57 3.21
CA VAL A 441 -5.71 25.48 2.96
C VAL A 441 -6.04 26.43 4.12
N SER A 442 -5.36 26.29 5.26
CA SER A 442 -5.58 27.13 6.45
C SER A 442 -4.29 27.38 7.22
N ASP A 443 -4.25 28.51 7.93
CA ASP A 443 -3.22 28.84 8.93
C ASP A 443 -3.54 28.29 10.33
N ILE A 444 -4.70 27.65 10.48
CA ILE A 444 -5.22 27.14 11.75
C ILE A 444 -5.80 25.75 11.52
N TYR A 445 -5.37 24.81 12.34
CA TYR A 445 -5.85 23.44 12.38
C TYR A 445 -6.29 23.09 13.81
N VAL A 446 -7.22 22.15 13.90
CA VAL A 446 -7.47 21.41 15.12
C VAL A 446 -6.76 20.06 14.99
N ALA A 447 -5.80 19.84 15.88
CA ALA A 447 -5.05 18.61 15.98
C ALA A 447 -5.61 17.74 17.11
N PHE A 448 -5.77 16.45 16.90
CA PHE A 448 -6.14 15.52 17.97
C PHE A 448 -5.53 14.14 17.73
N GLU A 449 -5.34 13.37 18.80
CA GLU A 449 -4.94 11.98 18.72
C GLU A 449 -6.20 11.12 18.48
N PHE A 450 -6.13 10.18 17.53
CA PHE A 450 -7.27 9.44 17.02
C PHE A 450 -8.07 8.71 18.10
N GLU A 451 -7.40 8.07 19.07
CA GLU A 451 -8.07 7.35 20.16
C GLU A 451 -8.60 8.31 21.25
N ASN A 452 -8.17 9.58 21.24
CA ASN A 452 -8.53 10.60 22.24
C ASN A 452 -8.97 11.94 21.58
N PRO A 453 -10.03 11.96 20.77
CA PRO A 453 -10.45 13.14 19.98
C PRO A 453 -10.88 14.35 20.83
N LYS A 454 -11.17 14.15 22.13
CA LYS A 454 -11.53 15.23 23.07
C LYS A 454 -10.32 15.98 23.59
N ASP A 455 -9.13 15.39 23.50
CA ASP A 455 -7.86 16.01 23.88
C ASP A 455 -7.24 16.69 22.66
N TYR A 456 -7.96 17.67 22.11
CA TYR A 456 -7.54 18.41 20.93
C TYR A 456 -6.67 19.63 21.27
N TYR A 457 -5.96 20.11 20.26
CA TYR A 457 -5.07 21.26 20.31
C TYR A 457 -5.32 22.18 19.12
N TRP A 458 -5.33 23.49 19.37
CA TRP A 458 -5.27 24.47 18.29
C TRP A 458 -3.83 24.59 17.79
N PHE A 459 -3.63 24.26 16.52
CA PHE A 459 -2.33 24.20 15.87
C PHE A 459 -2.25 25.23 14.75
N SER A 460 -1.33 26.18 14.82
CA SER A 460 -1.36 27.33 13.90
C SER A 460 0.03 27.84 13.52
N SER A 461 0.15 28.30 12.28
CA SER A 461 1.30 29.06 11.77
C SER A 461 1.49 30.37 12.52
N ILE A 462 0.40 31.02 12.91
CA ILE A 462 0.38 32.37 13.49
C ILE A 462 1.16 32.43 14.80
N ASN A 463 1.07 31.37 15.60
CA ASN A 463 1.71 31.28 16.92
C ASN A 463 2.92 30.33 16.92
N SER A 464 3.32 29.81 15.74
CA SER A 464 4.32 28.74 15.63
C SER A 464 4.04 27.59 16.60
N SER A 465 2.79 27.12 16.63
CA SER A 465 2.32 26.13 17.61
C SER A 465 3.18 24.86 17.58
N THR A 466 3.31 24.25 18.76
CA THR A 466 3.97 22.96 18.94
C THR A 466 3.07 22.00 19.71
N ILE A 467 3.27 20.70 19.49
CA ILE A 467 2.61 19.60 20.20
C ILE A 467 3.71 18.65 20.69
N VAL A 468 3.67 18.27 21.97
CA VAL A 468 4.55 17.23 22.49
C VAL A 468 3.94 15.87 22.16
N MET A 469 4.53 15.19 21.18
CA MET A 469 4.17 13.82 20.83
C MET A 469 4.83 12.85 21.81
N PRO A 470 4.07 11.93 22.44
CA PRO A 470 4.58 11.05 23.49
C PRO A 470 5.52 9.98 22.94
N SER A 471 6.43 9.50 23.78
CA SER A 471 7.21 8.29 23.50
C SER A 471 6.30 7.06 23.48
N CYS A 472 6.53 6.17 22.52
CA CYS A 472 5.82 4.92 22.31
C CYS A 472 6.83 3.85 21.85
N ALA A 473 7.81 3.56 22.71
CA ALA A 473 8.88 2.61 22.40
C ALA A 473 8.32 1.19 22.17
N GLN A 474 8.96 0.44 21.27
CA GLN A 474 8.66 -0.97 21.06
C GLN A 474 8.94 -1.77 22.33
N ASP A 475 8.03 -2.67 22.69
CA ASP A 475 8.33 -3.71 23.65
C ASP A 475 9.16 -4.80 22.97
N LEU A 476 10.44 -4.91 23.36
CA LEU A 476 11.37 -5.86 22.77
C LEU A 476 11.07 -7.32 23.11
N ALA A 477 10.29 -7.60 24.18
CA ALA A 477 9.95 -8.96 24.58
C ALA A 477 8.76 -9.52 23.79
N THR A 478 7.79 -8.65 23.49
CA THR A 478 6.57 -9.03 22.74
C THR A 478 6.63 -8.60 21.27
N HIS A 479 7.62 -7.80 20.90
CA HIS A 479 7.73 -7.10 19.62
C HIS A 479 6.52 -6.21 19.29
N HIS A 480 5.75 -5.83 20.31
CA HIS A 480 4.63 -4.91 20.15
C HIS A 480 5.15 -3.48 19.93
N SER A 481 4.72 -2.88 18.83
CA SER A 481 5.00 -1.51 18.40
C SER A 481 3.75 -0.66 18.61
N PRO A 482 3.61 0.00 19.77
CA PRO A 482 2.51 0.94 19.97
C PRO A 482 2.64 2.11 18.99
N PHE A 483 1.52 2.71 18.61
CA PHE A 483 1.49 3.86 17.72
C PHE A 483 0.47 4.89 18.20
N HIS A 484 0.65 6.14 17.77
CA HIS A 484 -0.34 7.20 17.87
C HIS A 484 -0.61 7.78 16.49
N LEU A 485 -1.87 8.08 16.19
CA LEU A 485 -2.27 8.70 14.93
C LEU A 485 -2.84 10.08 15.23
N TYR A 486 -2.09 11.12 14.90
CA TYR A 486 -2.54 12.50 15.00
C TYR A 486 -3.23 12.94 13.72
N ILE A 487 -4.38 13.58 13.87
CA ILE A 487 -5.20 14.08 12.78
C ILE A 487 -5.24 15.60 12.90
N PHE A 488 -4.93 16.30 11.81
CA PHE A 488 -5.00 17.74 11.74
C PHE A 488 -6.10 18.13 10.75
N VAL A 489 -7.20 18.67 11.28
CA VAL A 489 -8.33 19.14 10.50
C VAL A 489 -8.22 20.65 10.29
N PRO A 490 -8.33 21.16 9.05
CA PRO A 490 -8.21 22.57 8.78
C PRO A 490 -9.42 23.31 9.35
N PHE A 491 -9.17 24.37 10.09
CA PHE A 491 -10.22 25.24 10.60
C PHE A 491 -10.51 26.36 9.58
N SER A 492 -11.76 26.49 9.16
CA SER A 492 -12.21 27.58 8.31
C SER A 492 -12.64 28.77 9.16
N LYS A 493 -12.06 29.95 8.95
CA LYS A 493 -12.51 31.18 9.63
C LYS A 493 -13.92 31.64 9.21
N ILE A 494 -14.52 30.97 8.23
CA ILE A 494 -15.86 31.27 7.73
C ILE A 494 -16.93 30.61 8.60
N SER A 495 -16.64 29.45 9.21
CA SER A 495 -17.63 28.68 9.98
C SER A 495 -17.03 28.24 11.30
N ASN A 496 -17.86 28.28 12.36
CA ASN A 496 -17.51 27.81 13.69
C ASN A 496 -17.59 26.28 13.83
N TRP A 497 -17.94 25.59 12.75
CA TRP A 497 -18.11 24.14 12.69
C TRP A 497 -16.86 23.44 12.18
N ILE A 498 -16.58 22.25 12.74
CA ILE A 498 -15.38 21.47 12.47
C ILE A 498 -15.78 20.02 12.28
N LEU A 499 -15.36 19.40 11.17
CA LEU A 499 -15.61 17.98 10.94
C LEU A 499 -14.47 17.15 11.54
N PHE A 500 -14.76 16.28 12.50
CA PHE A 500 -13.81 15.28 13.01
C PHE A 500 -13.90 13.96 12.23
N GLY A 501 -15.04 13.72 11.56
CA GLY A 501 -15.23 12.58 10.66
C GLY A 501 -15.83 11.34 11.32
N GLU A 502 -15.73 10.21 10.65
CA GLU A 502 -16.20 8.90 11.13
C GLU A 502 -15.11 8.25 12.00
N LEU A 503 -15.06 8.59 13.29
CA LEU A 503 -14.01 8.13 14.22
C LEU A 503 -14.02 6.61 14.50
N SER A 504 -15.02 5.86 14.00
CA SER A 504 -14.98 4.39 13.96
C SER A 504 -14.09 3.83 12.84
N LYS A 505 -13.52 4.67 11.97
CA LYS A 505 -12.62 4.28 10.88
C LYS A 505 -11.21 4.78 11.12
N GLN A 506 -10.20 4.02 10.71
CA GLN A 506 -8.79 4.39 10.93
C GLN A 506 -8.39 5.71 10.27
N LEU A 507 -8.97 6.02 9.10
CA LEU A 507 -8.86 7.31 8.44
C LEU A 507 -10.25 7.96 8.43
N PRO A 508 -10.58 8.78 9.45
CA PRO A 508 -11.94 9.24 9.68
C PRO A 508 -12.46 10.26 8.70
N ILE A 509 -11.60 10.92 7.90
CA ILE A 509 -12.02 11.89 6.88
C ILE A 509 -11.32 11.56 5.56
N THR A 510 -12.06 10.94 4.65
CA THR A 510 -11.59 10.57 3.31
C THR A 510 -12.69 10.79 2.28
N LYS A 511 -12.32 10.97 1.00
CA LYS A 511 -13.30 11.16 -0.09
C LYS A 511 -14.23 9.96 -0.33
N GLN A 512 -13.86 8.77 0.17
CA GLN A 512 -14.74 7.59 0.09
C GLN A 512 -15.94 7.70 1.05
N ARG A 513 -15.85 8.54 2.08
CA ARG A 513 -16.97 8.85 2.98
C ARG A 513 -17.54 10.25 2.77
N PHE A 514 -16.71 11.24 2.46
CA PHE A 514 -17.12 12.64 2.40
C PHE A 514 -16.92 13.22 1.00
N GLY A 515 -18.02 13.48 0.29
CA GLY A 515 -17.97 13.93 -1.11
C GLY A 515 -17.86 15.45 -1.33
N SER A 516 -18.36 16.25 -0.38
CA SER A 516 -18.18 17.70 -0.36
C SER A 516 -18.34 18.21 1.07
N ILE A 517 -17.45 19.11 1.48
CA ILE A 517 -17.48 19.75 2.79
C ILE A 517 -17.59 21.26 2.53
N GLN A 518 -18.73 21.85 2.86
CA GLN A 518 -19.01 23.26 2.61
C GLN A 518 -19.26 23.99 3.92
N ASN A 519 -18.45 25.02 4.13
CA ASN A 519 -18.56 25.92 5.27
C ASN A 519 -19.20 27.24 4.80
N THR A 520 -20.29 27.61 5.46
CA THR A 520 -20.95 28.92 5.33
C THR A 520 -20.91 29.65 6.67
N ALA A 521 -21.24 30.95 6.69
CA ALA A 521 -21.00 31.84 7.83
C ALA A 521 -21.38 31.25 9.20
N ASP A 522 -22.47 30.47 9.27
CA ASP A 522 -22.96 29.84 10.50
C ASP A 522 -23.32 28.36 10.32
N SER A 523 -22.90 27.72 9.24
CA SER A 523 -23.29 26.31 9.01
C SER A 523 -22.21 25.47 8.35
N LEU A 524 -22.33 24.17 8.55
CA LEU A 524 -21.53 23.14 7.91
C LEU A 524 -22.47 22.19 7.17
N HIS A 525 -22.22 22.02 5.87
CA HIS A 525 -22.91 21.08 5.01
C HIS A 525 -21.93 20.02 4.53
N VAL A 526 -22.21 18.74 4.82
CA VAL A 526 -21.32 17.62 4.48
C VAL A 526 -22.09 16.53 3.77
N ASN A 527 -21.64 16.19 2.56
CA ASN A 527 -22.14 15.02 1.84
C ASN A 527 -21.47 13.75 2.38
N VAL A 528 -22.25 12.88 2.99
CA VAL A 528 -21.84 11.59 3.53
C VAL A 528 -22.28 10.48 2.59
N ILE A 529 -21.32 9.71 2.08
CA ILE A 529 -21.54 8.64 1.11
C ILE A 529 -21.57 7.32 1.88
N GLY A 530 -22.60 6.50 1.69
CA GLY A 530 -22.72 5.19 2.33
C GLY A 530 -23.45 4.16 1.48
N VAL A 531 -23.56 2.95 2.00
CA VAL A 531 -24.31 1.84 1.38
C VAL A 531 -25.43 1.35 2.28
N TYR A 532 -26.41 0.69 1.67
CA TYR A 532 -27.53 0.09 2.40
C TYR A 532 -27.08 -0.76 3.59
N GLY A 533 -27.69 -0.51 4.75
CA GLY A 533 -27.40 -1.17 6.01
C GLY A 533 -26.33 -0.49 6.87
N GLU A 534 -25.60 0.52 6.36
CA GLU A 534 -24.62 1.25 7.17
C GLU A 534 -25.29 2.16 8.21
N GLN A 535 -24.71 2.14 9.41
CA GLN A 535 -24.88 3.18 10.43
C GLN A 535 -23.55 3.91 10.53
N VAL A 536 -23.56 5.21 10.26
CA VAL A 536 -22.34 6.01 10.11
C VAL A 536 -22.32 7.09 11.20
N PRO A 537 -21.59 6.89 12.31
CA PRO A 537 -21.43 7.87 13.37
C PRO A 537 -20.44 8.94 12.95
N ILE A 538 -20.90 10.16 12.68
CA ILE A 538 -20.07 11.29 12.31
C ILE A 538 -19.85 12.21 13.50
N THR A 539 -18.59 12.49 13.81
CA THR A 539 -18.21 13.42 14.86
C THR A 539 -17.99 14.81 14.28
N VAL A 540 -18.60 15.80 14.92
CA VAL A 540 -18.52 17.22 14.57
C VAL A 540 -18.25 18.03 15.83
N GLY A 541 -17.57 19.17 15.66
CA GLY A 541 -17.26 20.11 16.72
C GLY A 541 -17.82 21.49 16.41
N TYR A 542 -18.21 22.23 17.44
CA TYR A 542 -18.57 23.64 17.35
C TYR A 542 -17.70 24.46 18.31
N CYS A 543 -17.11 25.56 17.84
CA CYS A 543 -16.41 26.53 18.69
C CYS A 543 -17.02 27.91 18.57
N GLU A 544 -17.39 28.53 19.69
CA GLU A 544 -17.97 29.88 19.68
C GLU A 544 -16.97 30.95 19.20
N HIS A 545 -15.70 30.74 19.50
CA HIS A 545 -14.59 31.61 19.13
C HIS A 545 -13.39 30.78 18.66
N VAL A 546 -12.64 31.31 17.69
CA VAL A 546 -11.36 30.73 17.26
C VAL A 546 -10.41 30.63 18.46
N PHE A 547 -9.69 29.51 18.59
CA PHE A 547 -8.86 29.19 19.76
C PHE A 547 -9.64 28.92 21.06
N GLY A 548 -10.98 28.92 21.01
CA GLY A 548 -11.86 28.61 22.13
C GLY A 548 -12.05 27.12 22.35
N LYS A 549 -12.91 26.78 23.31
CA LYS A 549 -13.35 25.41 23.53
C LYS A 549 -14.22 24.94 22.35
N ILE A 550 -13.95 23.74 21.88
CA ILE A 550 -14.75 22.99 20.92
C ILE A 550 -15.68 22.05 21.69
N ASP A 551 -16.98 22.22 21.49
CA ASP A 551 -18.00 21.27 21.95
C ASP A 551 -18.18 20.20 20.87
N ILE A 552 -17.79 18.97 21.20
CA ILE A 552 -17.76 17.82 20.28
C ILE A 552 -18.99 16.95 20.52
N PHE A 553 -19.67 16.56 19.44
CA PHE A 553 -20.81 15.66 19.49
C PHE A 553 -20.92 14.79 18.23
N THR A 554 -21.78 13.77 18.30
CA THR A 554 -21.94 12.75 17.26
C THR A 554 -23.30 12.87 16.59
N VAL A 555 -23.32 12.72 15.28
CA VAL A 555 -24.50 12.70 14.41
C VAL A 555 -24.52 11.36 13.69
N GLU A 556 -25.63 10.64 13.78
CA GLU A 556 -25.79 9.36 13.09
C GLU A 556 -26.42 9.55 11.70
N CYS A 557 -25.83 8.94 10.68
CA CYS A 557 -26.42 8.80 9.35
C CYS A 557 -26.78 7.33 9.10
N SER A 558 -28.06 7.03 8.90
CA SER A 558 -28.58 5.67 8.75
C SER A 558 -28.98 5.36 7.30
N PHE A 559 -28.18 4.56 6.60
CA PHE A 559 -28.41 4.22 5.19
C PHE A 559 -29.41 3.07 5.04
N ILE A 560 -30.70 3.37 5.12
CA ILE A 560 -31.80 2.37 5.07
C ILE A 560 -32.50 2.28 3.70
N SER A 561 -32.06 3.05 2.70
CA SER A 561 -32.64 3.05 1.35
C SER A 561 -32.02 1.96 0.47
N VAL A 562 -32.83 1.32 -0.38
CA VAL A 562 -32.45 0.15 -1.22
C VAL A 562 -31.53 0.51 -2.40
N GLN A 563 -30.99 1.72 -2.47
CA GLN A 563 -30.01 2.10 -3.50
C GLN A 563 -28.60 1.63 -3.10
N ASP A 564 -27.86 1.04 -4.05
CA ASP A 564 -26.52 0.46 -3.82
C ASP A 564 -25.53 1.47 -3.21
N ILE A 565 -25.59 2.74 -3.64
CA ILE A 565 -24.85 3.85 -3.06
C ILE A 565 -25.83 5.00 -2.86
N SER A 566 -25.86 5.56 -1.66
CA SER A 566 -26.65 6.74 -1.33
C SER A 566 -25.76 7.83 -0.76
N THR A 567 -26.16 9.07 -0.97
CA THR A 567 -25.54 10.24 -0.33
C THR A 567 -26.56 10.86 0.62
N MET A 568 -26.15 11.09 1.86
CA MET A 568 -26.88 11.89 2.83
C MET A 568 -26.18 13.23 3.04
N MET A 569 -26.91 14.23 3.49
CA MET A 569 -26.37 15.53 3.84
C MET A 569 -26.47 15.75 5.34
N ILE A 570 -25.32 15.96 5.98
CA ILE A 570 -25.28 16.56 7.32
C ILE A 570 -25.40 18.06 7.15
N THR A 571 -26.33 18.67 7.89
CA THR A 571 -26.45 20.12 8.05
C THR A 571 -26.34 20.46 9.53
N CYS A 572 -25.37 21.31 9.86
CA CYS A 572 -25.12 21.80 11.21
C CYS A 572 -25.37 23.29 11.29
N GLU A 573 -26.23 23.72 12.22
CA GLU A 573 -26.51 25.13 12.49
C GLU A 573 -26.58 25.38 14.01
N PRO A 574 -26.15 26.56 14.51
CA PRO A 574 -26.15 26.86 15.94
C PRO A 574 -27.51 26.69 16.62
N GLN A 575 -28.59 26.94 15.89
CA GLN A 575 -29.95 26.94 16.44
C GLN A 575 -30.59 25.55 16.47
N THR A 576 -30.30 24.71 15.47
CA THR A 576 -30.94 23.40 15.28
C THR A 576 -30.04 22.22 15.62
N GLY A 577 -28.76 22.47 15.91
CA GLY A 577 -27.73 21.44 15.99
C GLY A 577 -27.45 20.83 14.62
N CYS A 578 -26.89 19.63 14.62
CA CYS A 578 -26.62 18.88 13.38
C CYS A 578 -27.64 17.78 13.15
N GLN A 579 -28.07 17.64 11.89
CA GLN A 579 -29.00 16.61 11.44
C GLN A 579 -28.49 15.98 10.15
N CYS A 580 -28.73 14.67 10.00
CA CYS A 580 -28.40 13.94 8.77
C CYS A 580 -29.68 13.61 8.00
N ASN A 581 -29.80 14.14 6.79
CA ASN A 581 -30.98 14.02 5.94
C ASN A 581 -30.65 13.38 4.60
N ILE A 582 -31.62 12.69 3.99
CA ILE A 582 -31.50 12.15 2.63
C ILE A 582 -31.49 13.33 1.63
N ILE A 583 -30.59 13.27 0.64
CA ILE A 583 -30.51 14.24 -0.47
C ILE A 583 -31.52 13.89 -1.56
#